data_AF-A0A968C0Y2-F1
#
_entry.id   AF-A0A968C0Y2-F1
#
_cell.length_a   1.000
_cell.length_b   1.000
_cell.length_c   1.000
_cell.angle_alpha   90.00
_cell.angle_beta   90.00
_cell.angle_gamma   90.00
#
_symmetry.space_group_name_H-M   'P 1'
#
loop_
_entity.id
_entity.type
_entity.pdbx_description
1 polymer ?
#
loop_
_entity_poly.entity_id
_entity_poly.type
_entity_poly.pdbx_seq_one_letter_code
_entity_poly.pdbx_strand_id
1 'polypeptide(L)' 'SEINLLQVIEALDGPVQLNRCAIEPDACPRNGHCPAHHIWAKAQSDLTSLLSGTTFDDLVETGWRTGQ' A
#
# COMPACT_ATOMS: atom_id res chain seq x y z
N SER A 1 11.87 -12.73 10.61
CA SER A 1 10.50 -12.99 10.16
C SER A 1 10.34 -12.50 8.74
N GLU A 2 9.77 -13.32 7.86
CA GLU A 2 9.51 -12.94 6.46
C GLU A 2 8.13 -12.24 6.28
N ILE A 3 7.41 -11.99 7.38
CA ILE A 3 6.09 -11.35 7.34
C ILE A 3 6.28 -9.84 7.20
N ASN A 4 5.69 -9.25 6.16
CA ASN A 4 5.67 -7.81 5.92
C ASN A 4 4.34 -7.16 6.28
N LEU A 5 4.36 -5.83 6.41
CA LEU A 5 3.18 -5.05 6.77
C LEU A 5 2.04 -5.19 5.76
N LEU A 6 2.35 -5.25 4.45
CA LEU A 6 1.34 -5.41 3.42
C LEU A 6 0.55 -6.71 3.61
N GLN A 7 1.23 -7.82 3.87
CA GLN A 7 0.59 -9.13 4.10
C GLN A 7 -0.39 -9.09 5.27
N VAL A 8 -0.02 -8.44 6.37
CA VAL A 8 -0.91 -8.35 7.55
C VAL A 8 -2.10 -7.45 7.29
N ILE A 9 -1.89 -6.29 6.66
CA ILE A 9 -2.99 -5.38 6.30
C ILE A 9 -3.96 -6.08 5.37
N GLU A 10 -3.47 -6.74 4.31
CA GLU A 10 -4.34 -7.38 3.32
C GLU A 10 -5.07 -8.61 3.87
N ALA A 11 -4.48 -9.33 4.82
CA ALA A 11 -5.15 -10.44 5.50
C ALA A 11 -6.33 -9.98 6.37
N LEU A 12 -6.31 -8.75 6.87
CA LEU A 12 -7.35 -8.20 7.77
C LEU A 12 -8.39 -7.37 7.01
N ASP A 13 -7.93 -6.42 6.20
CA ASP A 13 -8.77 -5.40 5.56
C ASP A 13 -9.03 -5.69 4.08
N GLY A 14 -8.36 -6.70 3.51
CA GLY A 14 -8.34 -6.96 2.08
C GLY A 14 -7.33 -6.10 1.32
N PRO A 15 -7.28 -6.21 -0.02
CA PRO A 15 -6.26 -5.56 -0.85
C PRO A 15 -6.16 -4.05 -0.57
N VAL A 16 -4.94 -3.53 -0.43
CA VAL A 16 -4.74 -2.08 -0.24
C VAL A 16 -5.15 -1.34 -1.51
N GLN A 17 -6.17 -0.49 -1.45
CA GLN A 17 -6.63 0.31 -2.60
C GLN A 17 -6.84 1.78 -2.20
N LEU A 18 -6.02 2.69 -2.74
CA LEU A 18 -6.18 4.12 -2.48
C LEU A 18 -7.41 4.70 -3.18
N ASN A 19 -7.68 4.24 -4.39
CA ASN A 19 -8.87 4.59 -5.16
C ASN A 19 -9.28 3.39 -5.99
N ARG A 20 -10.59 3.21 -6.19
CA ARG A 20 -11.15 2.11 -6.99
C ARG A 20 -10.50 2.00 -8.37
N CYS A 21 -10.27 3.14 -9.03
CA CYS A 21 -9.67 3.19 -10.35
C CYS A 21 -8.18 2.86 -10.40
N ALA A 22 -7.46 2.86 -9.26
CA ALA A 22 -6.03 2.62 -9.23
C ALA A 22 -5.66 1.14 -9.47
N ILE A 23 -6.59 0.23 -9.16
CA ILE A 23 -6.39 -1.22 -9.24
C ILE A 23 -7.46 -1.88 -10.13
N GLU A 24 -8.65 -1.28 -10.22
CA GLU A 24 -9.70 -1.65 -11.17
C GLU A 24 -9.95 -0.49 -12.15
N PRO A 25 -9.10 -0.29 -13.18
CA PRO A 25 -9.26 0.82 -14.11
C PRO A 25 -10.66 0.84 -14.75
N ASP A 26 -11.19 -0.33 -15.09
CA ASP A 26 -12.51 -0.49 -15.74
C ASP A 26 -13.69 -0.16 -14.82
N ALA A 27 -13.48 -0.10 -13.50
CA ALA A 27 -14.51 0.34 -12.56
C ALA A 27 -14.76 1.85 -12.59
N CYS A 28 -13.96 2.61 -13.35
CA CYS A 28 -14.07 4.05 -13.48
C CYS A 28 -14.54 4.47 -14.88
N PRO A 29 -15.67 5.20 -15.02
CA PRO A 29 -16.13 5.69 -16.31
C PRO A 29 -15.18 6.73 -16.95
N ARG A 30 -14.20 7.23 -16.18
CA ARG A 30 -13.17 8.15 -16.66
C ARG A 30 -11.86 7.46 -17.02
N ASN A 31 -11.82 6.12 -17.04
CA ASN A 31 -10.64 5.37 -17.46
C ASN A 31 -10.15 5.84 -18.85
N GLY A 32 -8.84 5.84 -19.05
CA GLY A 32 -8.19 6.33 -20.27
C GLY A 32 -8.08 7.86 -20.42
N HIS A 33 -8.87 8.67 -19.70
CA HIS A 33 -8.88 10.13 -19.87
C HIS A 33 -8.85 10.92 -18.55
N CYS A 34 -8.87 10.24 -17.40
CA CYS A 34 -8.79 10.88 -16.09
C CYS A 34 -7.35 11.36 -15.83
N PRO A 35 -7.11 12.68 -15.71
CA PRO A 35 -5.77 13.20 -15.46
C PRO A 35 -5.23 12.78 -14.08
N ALA A 36 -6.08 12.39 -13.12
CA ALA A 36 -5.62 11.93 -11.81
C ALA A 36 -5.21 10.45 -11.79
N HIS A 37 -5.56 9.65 -12.82
CA HIS A 37 -5.37 8.20 -12.80
C HIS A 37 -3.89 7.81 -12.63
N HIS A 38 -3.00 8.44 -13.38
CA HIS A 38 -1.57 8.14 -13.31
C HIS A 38 -0.96 8.51 -11.94
N ILE A 39 -1.46 9.58 -11.30
CA ILE A 39 -1.05 9.95 -9.94
C ILE A 39 -1.51 8.90 -8.94
N TRP A 40 -2.75 8.42 -9.06
CA TRP A 40 -3.27 7.37 -8.18
C TRP A 40 -2.56 6.04 -8.36
N ALA A 41 -2.28 5.63 -9.60
CA ALA A 41 -1.52 4.43 -9.88
C ALA A 41 -0.10 4.51 -9.29
N LYS A 42 0.55 5.67 -9.40
CA LYS A 42 1.86 5.88 -8.79
C LYS A 42 1.80 5.81 -7.26
N ALA A 43 0.87 6.55 -6.64
CA ALA A 43 0.71 6.57 -5.19
C ALA A 43 0.41 5.16 -4.63
N GLN A 44 -0.44 4.40 -5.34
CA GLN A 44 -0.74 3.01 -5.02
C GLN A 44 0.53 2.16 -5.03
N SER A 45 1.32 2.23 -6.10
CA SER A 45 2.57 1.48 -6.25
C SER A 45 3.60 1.87 -5.19
N ASP A 46 3.76 3.16 -4.91
CA ASP A 46 4.71 3.64 -3.90
C ASP A 46 4.34 3.10 -2.51
N LEU A 47 3.05 3.16 -2.15
CA LEU A 47 2.55 2.68 -0.86
C LEU A 47 2.72 1.17 -0.72
N THR A 48 2.30 0.38 -1.71
CA THR A 48 2.41 -1.08 -1.64
C THR A 48 3.86 -1.53 -1.60
N SER A 49 4.76 -0.85 -2.33
CA SER A 49 6.18 -1.15 -2.30
C SER A 49 6.77 -0.92 -0.91
N LEU A 50 6.45 0.23 -0.29
CA LEU A 50 6.87 0.54 1.07
C LEU A 50 6.39 -0.52 2.07
N LEU A 51 5.10 -0.84 2.05
CA LEU A 51 4.50 -1.80 3.00
C LEU A 51 5.03 -3.23 2.78
N SER A 52 5.24 -3.64 1.54
CA SER A 52 5.80 -4.96 1.22
C SER A 52 7.28 -5.09 1.58
N GLY A 53 8.01 -3.97 1.54
CA GLY A 53 9.43 -3.90 1.88
C GLY A 53 9.70 -3.69 3.37
N THR A 54 8.66 -3.53 4.20
CA THR A 54 8.78 -3.33 5.65
C THR A 54 8.33 -4.60 6.37
N THR A 55 9.27 -5.31 6.97
CA THR A 55 9.00 -6.51 7.78
C THR A 55 8.72 -6.16 9.23
N PHE A 56 8.11 -7.08 9.98
CA PHE A 56 7.96 -6.90 11.43
C PHE A 56 9.29 -6.90 12.18
N ASP A 57 10.33 -7.53 11.64
CA ASP A 57 11.68 -7.45 12.21
C ASP A 57 12.23 -6.02 12.07
N ASP A 58 12.06 -5.38 10.90
CA ASP A 58 12.44 -3.97 10.70
C ASP A 58 11.73 -3.06 11.70
N LEU A 59 10.46 -3.34 12.04
CA LEU A 59 9.71 -2.58 13.04
C LEU A 59 10.21 -2.80 14.47
N VAL A 60 10.72 -3.98 14.81
CA VAL A 60 11.36 -4.25 16.11
C VAL A 60 12.72 -3.55 16.19
N GLU A 61 13.47 -3.51 15.09
CA GLU A 61 14.78 -2.84 15.01
C GLU A 61 14.65 -1.31 15.03
N THR A 62 13.64 -0.76 14.34
CA THR A 62 13.38 0.69 14.28
C THR A 62 12.52 1.21 15.43
N GLY A 63 11.71 0.34 16.04
CA GLY A 63 10.65 0.73 16.95
C GLY A 63 10.89 0.33 18.40
N TRP A 64 10.79 1.33 19.27
CA TRP A 64 10.45 1.22 20.71
C TRP A 64 11.60 1.05 21.72
N ARG A 65 12.61 1.93 21.66
CA ARG A 65 13.21 2.46 22.92
C ARG A 65 12.21 3.45 23.56
N THR A 66 11.07 2.96 24.01
CA THR A 66 10.25 3.69 24.99
C THR A 66 11.05 3.81 26.28
N GLY A 67 11.69 4.96 26.49
CA GLY A 67 12.44 5.26 27.71
C GLY A 67 13.53 6.34 27.63
N GLN A 68 13.33 7.46 26.92
CA GLN A 68 13.97 8.72 27.31
C GLN A 68 12.93 9.83 27.40
#